data_AF-F4NXF8-F1
#
_entry.id   AF-F4NXF8-F1
#
_cell.length_a   1.000
_cell.length_b   1.000
_cell.length_c   1.000
_cell.angle_alpha   90.00
_cell.angle_beta   90.00
_cell.angle_gamma   90.00
#
_symmetry.space_group_name_H-M   'P 1'
#
loop_
_entity.id
_entity.type
_entity.pdbx_description
1 polymer ?
#
loop_
_entity_poly.entity_id
_entity_poly.type
_entity_poly.pdbx_seq_one_letter_code
_entity_poly.pdbx_strand_id
1 'polypeptide(L)'
;MGNPDFACLQSIFKNNNTLGCFKGLVAASATELVTLHVLAYILNEPSWWISIGTPEIVQRWLSEMSNVAATMDQPSLDMDMVISLARHLADTSVCTLDDGSIIVPGPVVGTLSSSNAIPMLLQARLVAHTRILEDIPEEHKDWLMTCRSTTTMGTSDTAVSSDKNELSLVHPSLFCLYYNHTMIKLDSRKNLQRMQPPWSQFVGSGNQIARVPNRGITGPWLTRSLRFQWLPSEVVVSPSGVPTITSYINNLHPSHHSELYQDITDIFQQFIPLFEKQVSLLMSLPSISRLLTVNQSADSLNDLSSSDSEESDDVSHGSTTDTSSDSTNAPHTNIPKANVSFKGRRLQIIIKLSQIHVSPNHPEYIGEQWCFDGNANEAIVATGIYAYAVSDMVTPPTIEFRSPVTPRPESRSNNAAGHILDRHGLAAGSFTNQDLGSIVLKQGQCVTYPNILQHRLNPIRLLDPFKDQCAHCKFLTFYLVDPSKTIVSTAAVPPQQIGWVTDAMSCSECIPQLPNEVLRLIAQYLPGVVTASVARSRQTLAMHEQIHIIGAAINSRLERRTIAAETDDDSSEDLDDDSSEDSDDDSNEDSDDQSE
;
A
#
# COMPACT_ATOMS: atom_id res chain seq x y z
N MET A 1 -16.10 21.00 -5.63
CA MET A 1 -15.42 21.78 -4.58
C MET A 1 -14.57 20.83 -3.78
N GLY A 2 -13.24 20.98 -3.82
CA GLY A 2 -12.30 20.11 -3.09
C GLY A 2 -12.25 20.49 -1.60
N ASN A 3 -12.15 19.49 -0.72
CA ASN A 3 -11.94 19.73 0.71
C ASN A 3 -10.50 20.23 0.93
N PRO A 4 -10.25 21.34 1.64
CA PRO A 4 -8.89 21.77 2.00
C PRO A 4 -8.06 20.67 2.67
N ASP A 5 -8.64 19.83 3.52
CA ASP A 5 -7.90 18.75 4.20
C ASP A 5 -7.25 17.81 3.16
N PHE A 6 -8.03 17.39 2.16
CA PHE A 6 -7.59 16.48 1.11
C PHE A 6 -6.77 17.18 0.00
N ALA A 7 -6.78 18.51 -0.08
CA ALA A 7 -5.89 19.25 -0.97
C ALA A 7 -4.42 19.09 -0.54
N CYS A 8 -4.16 18.93 0.76
CA CYS A 8 -2.83 18.57 1.26
C CYS A 8 -2.42 17.16 0.79
N LEU A 9 -3.31 16.16 0.87
CA LEU A 9 -3.05 14.84 0.26
C LEU A 9 -2.81 14.93 -1.24
N GLN A 10 -3.56 15.76 -1.96
CA GLN A 10 -3.26 16.00 -3.36
C GLN A 10 -1.83 16.49 -3.54
N SER A 11 -1.35 17.44 -2.73
CA SER A 11 0.05 17.90 -2.82
C SER A 11 1.07 16.80 -2.52
N ILE A 12 0.76 15.89 -1.58
CA ILE A 12 1.56 14.69 -1.30
C ILE A 12 1.62 13.78 -2.51
N PHE A 13 0.61 13.74 -3.39
CA PHE A 13 0.64 12.88 -4.57
C PHE A 13 0.80 13.60 -5.92
N LYS A 14 0.74 14.94 -5.98
CA LYS A 14 0.69 15.75 -7.23
C LYS A 14 2.01 16.43 -7.58
N ASN A 15 2.84 16.83 -6.62
CA ASN A 15 3.79 17.93 -6.87
C ASN A 15 5.16 17.57 -7.41
N ASN A 16 5.48 16.32 -7.71
CA ASN A 16 6.75 15.98 -8.37
C ASN A 16 6.56 14.78 -9.28
N ASN A 17 7.25 14.75 -10.43
CA ASN A 17 7.27 13.70 -11.47
C ASN A 17 7.76 12.30 -10.98
N THR A 18 7.28 11.86 -9.82
CA THR A 18 7.94 10.93 -8.92
C THR A 18 6.95 10.26 -7.98
N LEU A 19 6.08 9.38 -8.47
CA LEU A 19 5.30 8.43 -7.65
C LEU A 19 4.63 8.98 -6.35
N GLY A 20 4.29 10.27 -6.28
CA GLY A 20 3.64 10.89 -5.12
C GLY A 20 4.53 11.25 -3.91
N CYS A 21 5.48 12.15 -4.12
CA CYS A 21 6.29 12.85 -3.10
C CYS A 21 7.13 11.97 -2.15
N PHE A 22 8.09 11.26 -2.74
CA PHE A 22 9.39 11.06 -2.08
C PHE A 22 10.10 12.42 -1.90
N LYS A 23 10.01 13.04 -0.72
CA LYS A 23 11.28 13.28 -0.02
C LYS A 23 11.59 11.90 0.55
N GLY A 24 12.65 11.25 0.08
CA GLY A 24 12.99 9.91 0.58
C GLY A 24 12.86 9.89 2.09
N LEU A 25 12.30 8.82 2.66
CA LEU A 25 12.52 8.58 4.07
C LEU A 25 14.04 8.73 4.27
N VAL A 26 14.40 9.59 5.21
CA VAL A 26 15.80 9.86 5.48
C VAL A 26 16.40 8.53 5.92
N ALA A 27 17.50 8.11 5.28
CA ALA A 27 18.15 6.86 5.62
C ALA A 27 18.43 6.84 7.13
N ALA A 28 17.86 5.86 7.81
CA ALA A 28 18.14 5.65 9.22
C ALA A 28 19.58 5.17 9.38
N SER A 29 20.26 5.55 10.46
CA SER A 29 21.57 4.97 10.78
C SER A 29 21.44 3.48 11.13
N ALA A 30 22.54 2.74 11.11
CA ALA A 30 22.58 1.34 11.55
C ALA A 30 22.09 1.20 13.00
N THR A 31 22.44 2.16 13.88
CA THR A 31 21.94 2.21 15.26
C THR A 31 20.43 2.47 15.36
N GLU A 32 19.89 3.36 14.52
CA GLU A 32 18.45 3.61 14.42
C GLU A 32 17.73 2.35 13.89
N LEU A 33 18.28 1.65 12.90
CA LEU A 33 17.71 0.40 12.41
C LEU A 33 17.64 -0.69 13.47
N VAL A 34 18.72 -0.90 14.23
CA VAL A 34 18.73 -1.87 15.33
C VAL A 34 17.70 -1.47 16.40
N THR A 35 17.63 -0.18 16.73
CA THR A 35 16.61 0.37 17.65
C THR A 35 15.19 0.07 17.16
N LEU A 36 14.92 0.31 15.87
CA LEU A 36 13.61 0.02 15.26
C LEU A 36 13.31 -1.47 15.19
N HIS A 37 14.32 -2.32 14.98
CA HIS A 37 14.15 -3.77 14.97
C HIS A 37 13.77 -4.31 16.36
N VAL A 38 14.44 -3.82 17.41
CA VAL A 38 14.11 -4.16 18.80
C VAL A 38 12.74 -3.60 19.18
N LEU A 39 12.42 -2.38 18.77
CA LEU A 39 11.09 -1.81 18.96
C LEU A 39 10.02 -2.66 18.27
N ALA A 40 10.25 -3.08 17.03
CA ALA A 40 9.32 -3.94 16.28
C ALA A 40 9.09 -5.29 16.97
N TYR A 41 10.10 -5.84 17.65
CA TYR A 41 9.93 -7.04 18.48
C TYR A 41 8.91 -6.80 19.60
N ILE A 42 9.05 -5.69 20.35
CA ILE A 42 8.12 -5.31 21.41
C ILE A 42 6.71 -5.09 20.85
N LEU A 43 6.60 -4.36 19.74
CA LEU A 43 5.31 -3.99 19.13
C LEU A 43 4.55 -5.18 18.51
N ASN A 44 5.24 -6.28 18.16
CA ASN A 44 4.62 -7.53 17.70
C ASN A 44 4.03 -8.37 18.85
N GLU A 45 4.41 -8.09 20.11
CA GLU A 45 3.84 -8.76 21.28
C GLU A 45 2.37 -8.35 21.48
N PRO A 46 1.51 -9.31 21.87
CA PRO A 46 0.11 -9.00 22.14
C PRO A 46 -0.01 -8.03 23.31
N SER A 47 -0.83 -6.98 23.15
CA SER A 47 -1.10 -6.00 24.20
C SER A 47 0.15 -5.31 24.76
N TRP A 48 1.18 -5.11 23.95
CA TRP A 48 2.46 -4.54 24.36
C TRP A 48 2.32 -3.19 25.10
N TRP A 49 1.32 -2.38 24.73
CA TRP A 49 1.04 -1.07 25.33
C TRP A 49 0.55 -1.16 26.78
N ILE A 50 0.04 -2.32 27.20
CA ILE A 50 -0.26 -2.62 28.60
C ILE A 50 0.98 -3.22 29.26
N SER A 51 1.59 -4.19 28.58
CA SER A 51 2.75 -4.94 29.08
C SER A 51 3.97 -4.07 29.38
N ILE A 52 4.13 -2.93 28.70
CA ILE A 52 5.21 -1.95 28.93
C ILE A 52 5.14 -1.31 30.33
N GLY A 53 3.98 -1.33 30.98
CA GLY A 53 3.78 -0.89 32.36
C GLY A 53 4.20 -1.93 33.40
N THR A 54 4.41 -3.19 32.99
CA THR A 54 4.74 -4.30 33.88
C THR A 54 6.27 -4.51 33.94
N PRO A 55 6.92 -4.26 35.09
CA PRO A 55 8.38 -4.27 35.17
C PRO A 55 8.98 -5.65 34.88
N GLU A 56 8.29 -6.74 35.24
CA GLU A 56 8.77 -8.10 34.97
C GLU A 56 8.82 -8.41 33.47
N ILE A 57 7.85 -7.94 32.70
CA ILE A 57 7.81 -8.15 31.24
C ILE A 57 8.90 -7.32 30.57
N VAL A 58 9.09 -6.07 31.01
CA VAL A 58 10.17 -5.22 30.53
C VAL A 58 11.54 -5.86 30.80
N GLN A 59 11.77 -6.42 31.99
CA GLN A 59 13.02 -7.13 32.29
C GLN A 59 13.24 -8.37 31.43
N ARG A 60 12.17 -9.11 31.10
CA ARG A 60 12.25 -10.22 30.14
C ARG A 60 12.70 -9.71 28.77
N TRP A 61 12.07 -8.67 28.23
CA TRP A 61 12.46 -8.08 26.95
C TRP A 61 13.90 -7.59 26.95
N LEU A 62 14.33 -6.91 28.02
CA LEU A 62 15.73 -6.47 28.18
C LEU A 62 16.71 -7.65 28.09
N SER A 63 16.38 -8.76 28.75
CA SER A 63 17.23 -9.97 28.79
C SER A 63 17.26 -10.72 27.46
N GLU A 64 16.12 -10.81 26.76
CA GLU A 64 16.04 -11.44 25.44
C GLU A 64 16.81 -10.62 24.39
N MET A 65 16.65 -9.29 24.41
CA MET A 65 17.23 -8.38 23.43
C MET A 65 18.73 -8.15 23.66
N SER A 66 19.23 -8.20 24.90
CA SER A 66 20.68 -8.16 25.16
C SER A 66 21.42 -9.31 24.48
N ASN A 67 20.79 -10.48 24.36
CA ASN A 67 21.36 -11.63 23.65
C ASN A 67 21.35 -11.42 22.13
N VAL A 68 20.30 -10.79 21.59
CA VAL A 68 20.20 -10.45 20.16
C VAL A 68 21.22 -9.38 19.78
N ALA A 69 21.36 -8.31 20.59
CA ALA A 69 22.35 -7.26 20.37
C ALA A 69 23.80 -7.79 20.41
N ALA A 70 24.09 -8.70 21.35
CA ALA A 70 25.40 -9.37 21.41
C ALA A 70 25.70 -10.23 20.17
N THR A 71 24.67 -10.76 19.50
CA THR A 71 24.82 -11.55 18.26
C THR A 71 25.06 -10.65 17.03
N MET A 72 24.64 -9.38 17.08
CA MET A 72 24.78 -8.41 15.99
C MET A 72 26.06 -7.56 16.05
N ASP A 73 26.97 -7.83 16.99
CA ASP A 73 28.27 -7.14 17.14
C ASP A 73 28.13 -5.60 17.30
N GLN A 74 27.05 -5.14 17.94
CA GLN A 74 26.73 -3.72 18.17
C GLN A 74 26.54 -3.46 19.68
N PRO A 75 27.61 -3.20 20.45
CA PRO A 75 27.58 -3.09 21.91
C PRO A 75 27.03 -1.76 22.47
N SER A 76 26.57 -0.83 21.63
CA SER A 76 26.17 0.53 22.03
C SER A 76 24.66 0.80 22.04
N LEU A 77 23.82 -0.23 21.92
CA LEU A 77 22.36 -0.05 21.91
C LEU A 77 21.84 0.35 23.30
N ASP A 78 21.33 1.58 23.41
CA ASP A 78 20.63 2.04 24.61
C ASP A 78 19.22 1.45 24.68
N MET A 79 19.08 0.35 25.43
CA MET A 79 17.80 -0.32 25.63
C MET A 79 16.79 0.53 26.42
N ASP A 80 17.26 1.43 27.29
CA ASP A 80 16.37 2.33 28.04
C ASP A 80 15.73 3.34 27.09
N MET A 81 16.46 3.79 26.08
CA MET A 81 15.90 4.61 24.98
C MET A 81 14.80 3.87 24.21
N VAL A 82 14.99 2.59 23.88
CA VAL A 82 13.96 1.79 23.16
C VAL A 82 12.69 1.66 23.99
N ILE A 83 12.82 1.37 25.28
CA ILE A 83 11.70 1.26 26.21
C ILE A 83 11.00 2.62 26.38
N SER A 84 11.77 3.72 26.46
CA SER A 84 11.23 5.08 26.52
C SER A 84 10.42 5.42 25.26
N LEU A 85 10.93 5.07 24.08
CA LEU A 85 10.21 5.23 22.81
C LEU A 85 8.92 4.41 22.78
N ALA A 86 8.96 3.15 23.23
CA ALA A 86 7.77 2.32 23.32
C ALA A 86 6.72 2.93 24.26
N ARG A 87 7.12 3.42 25.45
CA ARG A 87 6.21 4.13 26.38
C ARG A 87 5.64 5.39 25.75
N HIS A 88 6.46 6.18 25.07
CA HIS A 88 6.00 7.38 24.38
C HIS A 88 4.94 7.05 23.31
N LEU A 89 5.13 5.98 22.54
CA LEU A 89 4.14 5.50 21.56
C LEU A 89 2.86 5.02 22.24
N ALA A 90 2.97 4.32 23.38
CA ALA A 90 1.83 3.89 24.17
C ALA A 90 0.99 5.09 24.64
N ASP A 91 1.63 6.14 25.13
CA ASP A 91 0.94 7.33 25.68
C ASP A 91 0.35 8.24 24.60
N THR A 92 1.02 8.38 23.46
CA THR A 92 0.65 9.39 22.45
C THR A 92 -0.21 8.85 21.30
N SER A 93 -0.02 7.58 20.94
CA SER A 93 -0.47 7.04 19.66
C SER A 93 -1.52 5.93 19.81
N VAL A 94 -1.62 5.31 20.98
CA VAL A 94 -2.70 4.36 21.30
C VAL A 94 -4.01 5.13 21.40
N CYS A 95 -5.03 4.62 20.72
CA CYS A 95 -6.34 5.25 20.65
C CYS A 95 -7.41 4.20 20.93
N THR A 96 -8.21 4.44 21.97
CA THR A 96 -9.41 3.65 22.24
C THR A 96 -10.59 4.35 21.58
N LEU A 97 -11.38 3.60 20.81
CA LEU A 97 -12.58 4.07 20.14
C LEU A 97 -13.80 3.90 21.06
N ASP A 98 -14.91 4.54 20.69
CA ASP A 98 -16.15 4.55 21.48
C ASP A 98 -16.78 3.15 21.66
N ASP A 99 -16.50 2.23 20.73
CA ASP A 99 -16.93 0.83 20.78
C ASP A 99 -15.99 -0.09 21.59
N GLY A 100 -14.91 0.47 22.15
CA GLY A 100 -13.90 -0.25 22.91
C GLY A 100 -12.79 -0.89 22.05
N SER A 101 -12.82 -0.73 20.73
CA SER A 101 -11.73 -1.15 19.86
C SER A 101 -10.50 -0.27 20.04
N ILE A 102 -9.31 -0.86 19.98
CA ILE A 102 -8.05 -0.17 20.24
C ILE A 102 -7.22 -0.17 18.96
N ILE A 103 -6.77 1.03 18.55
CA ILE A 103 -5.81 1.22 17.47
C ILE A 103 -4.47 1.56 18.09
N VAL A 104 -3.44 0.83 17.67
CA VAL A 104 -2.06 1.00 18.15
C VAL A 104 -1.09 1.17 16.99
N PRO A 105 0.07 1.81 17.21
CA PRO A 105 1.19 1.74 16.28
C PRO A 105 1.54 0.30 15.94
N GLY A 106 1.74 0.02 14.65
CA GLY A 106 2.23 -1.27 14.20
C GLY A 106 3.76 -1.39 14.38
N PRO A 107 4.30 -2.62 14.27
CA PRO A 107 5.74 -2.89 14.44
C PRO A 107 6.65 -2.13 13.49
N VAL A 108 6.16 -1.84 12.28
CA VAL A 108 6.87 -1.05 11.30
C VAL A 108 6.41 0.40 11.38
N VAL A 109 7.36 1.34 11.41
CA VAL A 109 7.05 2.77 11.52
C VAL A 109 6.11 3.22 10.40
N GLY A 110 5.06 3.95 10.78
CA GLY A 110 4.04 4.44 9.86
C GLY A 110 2.89 3.46 9.60
N THR A 111 2.95 2.25 10.15
CA THR A 111 1.85 1.28 10.13
C THR A 111 1.00 1.38 11.41
N LEU A 112 -0.26 0.95 11.31
CA LEU A 112 -1.19 0.86 12.42
C LEU A 112 -1.75 -0.56 12.50
N SER A 113 -2.12 -0.97 13.71
CA SER A 113 -2.77 -2.26 13.91
C SER A 113 -3.90 -2.18 14.94
N SER A 114 -4.81 -3.13 14.85
CA SER A 114 -5.83 -3.38 15.86
C SER A 114 -6.13 -4.88 15.93
N SER A 115 -6.11 -5.44 17.14
CA SER A 115 -6.43 -6.85 17.39
C SER A 115 -7.90 -7.10 17.72
N ASN A 116 -8.67 -6.04 18.01
CA ASN A 116 -10.07 -6.13 18.44
C ASN A 116 -11.01 -5.18 17.69
N ALA A 117 -10.60 -4.65 16.52
CA ALA A 117 -11.47 -3.84 15.66
C ALA A 117 -12.67 -4.64 15.12
N ILE A 118 -12.49 -5.94 14.84
CA ILE A 118 -13.55 -6.78 14.28
C ILE A 118 -14.15 -7.67 15.38
N PRO A 119 -15.44 -7.55 15.70
CA PRO A 119 -16.10 -8.44 16.64
C PRO A 119 -16.10 -9.90 16.18
N MET A 120 -15.96 -10.84 17.11
CA MET A 120 -15.92 -12.29 16.80
C MET A 120 -17.15 -12.78 16.02
N LEU A 121 -18.34 -12.23 16.29
CA LEU A 121 -19.54 -12.58 15.54
C LEU A 121 -19.48 -12.14 14.08
N LEU A 122 -18.86 -10.98 13.80
CA LEU A 122 -18.68 -10.48 12.44
C LEU A 122 -17.61 -11.30 11.69
N GLN A 123 -16.54 -11.71 12.38
CA GLN A 123 -15.55 -12.66 11.84
C GLN A 123 -16.20 -14.00 11.46
N ALA A 124 -17.02 -14.57 12.36
CA ALA A 124 -17.70 -15.84 12.12
C ALA A 124 -18.69 -15.77 10.95
N ARG A 125 -19.43 -14.64 10.82
CA ARG A 125 -20.28 -14.36 9.66
C ARG A 125 -19.48 -14.35 8.36
N LEU A 126 -18.36 -13.62 8.32
CA LEU A 126 -17.50 -13.56 7.13
C LEU A 126 -17.03 -14.97 6.73
N VAL A 127 -16.53 -15.76 7.68
CA VAL A 127 -16.08 -17.15 7.41
C VAL A 127 -17.21 -18.03 6.87
N ALA A 128 -18.44 -17.84 7.35
CA ALA A 128 -19.59 -18.60 6.87
C ALA A 128 -20.01 -18.17 5.46
N HIS A 129 -20.12 -16.87 5.21
CA HIS A 129 -20.60 -16.35 3.92
C HIS A 129 -19.54 -16.40 2.81
N THR A 130 -18.24 -16.58 3.11
CA THR A 130 -17.24 -16.87 2.07
C THR A 130 -17.34 -18.30 1.52
N ARG A 131 -17.97 -19.24 2.25
CA ARG A 131 -18.09 -20.64 1.81
C ARG A 131 -18.78 -20.81 0.46
N ILE A 132 -19.73 -19.94 0.12
CA ILE A 132 -20.39 -19.98 -1.19
C ILE A 132 -19.42 -19.80 -2.37
N LEU A 133 -18.28 -19.14 -2.13
CA LEU A 133 -17.20 -18.95 -3.12
C LEU A 133 -16.11 -20.04 -2.99
N GLU A 134 -15.97 -20.66 -1.82
CA GLU A 134 -14.98 -21.71 -1.54
C GLU A 134 -15.44 -23.11 -1.98
N ASP A 135 -16.71 -23.42 -1.70
CA ASP A 135 -17.34 -24.73 -1.86
C ASP A 135 -17.86 -24.93 -3.30
N ILE A 136 -17.02 -24.58 -4.27
CA ILE A 136 -17.25 -24.79 -5.71
C ILE A 136 -16.37 -25.94 -6.23
N PRO A 137 -16.75 -26.59 -7.35
CA PRO A 137 -15.92 -27.61 -7.98
C PRO A 137 -14.48 -27.14 -8.23
N GLU A 138 -13.50 -28.02 -8.04
CA GLU A 138 -12.07 -27.71 -8.09
C GLU A 138 -11.63 -27.08 -9.42
N GLU A 139 -12.27 -27.48 -10.52
CA GLU A 139 -12.07 -26.94 -11.88
C GLU A 139 -12.57 -25.50 -12.08
N HIS A 140 -13.39 -25.00 -11.17
CA HIS A 140 -13.92 -23.63 -11.18
C HIS A 140 -13.20 -22.69 -10.23
N LYS A 141 -12.37 -23.23 -9.32
CA LYS A 141 -11.56 -22.43 -8.41
C LYS A 141 -10.49 -21.64 -9.15
N ASP A 142 -10.40 -20.35 -8.84
CA ASP A 142 -9.43 -19.43 -9.42
C ASP A 142 -8.11 -19.49 -8.61
N TRP A 143 -7.34 -20.55 -8.85
CA TRP A 143 -5.99 -20.69 -8.32
C TRP A 143 -5.01 -19.79 -9.06
N LEU A 144 -4.27 -18.96 -8.33
CA LEU A 144 -3.19 -18.14 -8.86
C LEU A 144 -1.88 -18.93 -8.86
N MET A 145 -1.14 -18.84 -9.97
CA MET A 145 0.20 -19.40 -10.09
C MET A 145 1.22 -18.34 -9.65
N THR A 146 2.12 -18.70 -8.74
CA THR A 146 3.24 -17.85 -8.36
C THR A 146 4.45 -18.13 -9.26
N CYS A 147 4.87 -17.14 -10.07
CA CYS A 147 6.06 -17.26 -10.91
C CYS A 147 7.34 -16.85 -10.16
N ARG A 148 8.38 -17.70 -10.18
CA ARG A 148 9.77 -17.25 -9.95
C ARG A 148 10.44 -16.93 -11.29
N SER A 149 11.13 -15.79 -11.32
CA SER A 149 12.34 -15.66 -12.13
C SER A 149 13.51 -15.91 -11.19
N THR A 150 14.14 -17.08 -11.28
CA THR A 150 15.42 -17.33 -10.63
C THR A 150 16.52 -16.71 -11.50
N THR A 151 16.96 -15.50 -11.16
CA THR A 151 18.22 -14.98 -11.72
C THR A 151 19.37 -15.52 -10.87
N THR A 152 19.73 -16.78 -11.09
CA THR A 152 21.04 -17.28 -10.67
C THR A 152 22.01 -16.90 -11.78
N MET A 153 23.09 -16.21 -11.44
CA MET A 153 24.14 -15.74 -12.35
C MET A 153 24.44 -16.78 -13.46
N GLY A 154 23.99 -16.50 -14.69
CA GLY A 154 24.44 -17.19 -15.90
C GLY A 154 23.43 -18.04 -16.69
N THR A 155 22.27 -18.44 -16.13
CA THR A 155 21.26 -19.20 -16.90
C THR A 155 19.84 -18.79 -16.51
N SER A 156 19.10 -18.23 -17.47
CA SER A 156 17.70 -17.82 -17.31
C SER A 156 16.75 -19.01 -17.40
N ASP A 157 16.80 -19.92 -16.43
CA ASP A 157 15.78 -20.95 -16.29
C ASP A 157 14.67 -20.38 -15.39
N THR A 158 13.55 -19.99 -16.02
CA THR A 158 12.31 -19.66 -15.33
C THR A 158 11.65 -20.95 -14.86
N ALA A 159 12.02 -21.43 -13.68
CA ALA A 159 11.29 -22.50 -13.03
C ALA A 159 9.92 -21.96 -12.57
N VAL A 160 8.90 -22.09 -13.43
CA VAL A 160 7.50 -21.89 -13.06
C VAL A 160 7.12 -23.05 -12.15
N SER A 161 7.12 -22.82 -10.84
CA SER A 161 6.46 -23.72 -9.90
C SER A 161 4.96 -23.68 -10.22
N SER A 162 4.39 -24.85 -10.50
CA SER A 162 2.97 -25.02 -10.81
C SER A 162 2.11 -25.15 -9.54
N ASP A 163 2.63 -24.71 -8.39
CA ASP A 163 2.00 -25.00 -7.11
C ASP A 163 0.77 -24.10 -6.91
N LYS A 164 -0.40 -24.73 -6.80
CA LYS A 164 -1.70 -24.08 -6.61
C LYS A 164 -1.92 -23.84 -5.11
N ASN A 165 -1.29 -22.80 -4.57
CA ASN A 165 -1.39 -22.49 -3.14
C ASN A 165 -2.25 -21.26 -2.84
N GLU A 166 -2.35 -20.29 -3.74
CA GLU A 166 -3.19 -19.10 -3.53
C GLU A 166 -4.51 -19.21 -4.29
N LEU A 167 -5.60 -19.35 -3.56
CA LEU A 167 -6.97 -19.29 -4.07
C LEU A 167 -7.49 -17.86 -3.97
N SER A 168 -7.87 -17.28 -5.11
CA SER A 168 -8.51 -15.96 -5.11
C SER A 168 -10.02 -16.09 -5.21
N LEU A 169 -10.74 -15.59 -4.20
CA LEU A 169 -12.21 -15.53 -4.22
C LEU A 169 -12.69 -14.23 -4.88
N VAL A 170 -11.99 -13.12 -4.63
CA VAL A 170 -12.21 -11.84 -5.29
C VAL A 170 -10.84 -11.23 -5.62
N HIS A 171 -10.52 -11.13 -6.92
CA HIS A 171 -9.26 -10.53 -7.38
C HIS A 171 -9.49 -9.20 -8.10
N PRO A 172 -8.76 -8.11 -7.77
CA PRO A 172 -8.87 -6.82 -8.46
C PRO A 172 -8.58 -6.87 -9.96
N SER A 173 -7.61 -7.69 -10.38
CA SER A 173 -7.21 -7.84 -11.80
C SER A 173 -8.19 -8.68 -12.65
N LEU A 174 -9.07 -9.48 -12.05
CA LEU A 174 -10.06 -10.26 -12.80
C LEU A 174 -11.21 -9.33 -13.20
N PHE A 175 -11.66 -9.38 -14.47
CA PHE A 175 -12.60 -8.40 -15.06
C PHE A 175 -12.24 -6.93 -14.78
N CYS A 176 -10.95 -6.61 -14.67
CA CYS A 176 -10.49 -5.23 -14.60
C CYS A 176 -10.84 -4.45 -15.90
N LEU A 177 -10.69 -3.13 -15.86
CA LEU A 177 -10.85 -2.30 -17.05
C LEU A 177 -9.71 -2.61 -18.02
N TYR A 178 -10.06 -2.92 -19.27
CA TYR A 178 -9.10 -3.06 -20.37
C TYR A 178 -9.29 -1.90 -21.35
N TYR A 179 -8.34 -0.99 -21.39
CA TYR A 179 -8.42 0.22 -22.20
C TYR A 179 -8.63 -0.12 -23.68
N ASN A 180 -9.38 0.75 -24.35
CA ASN A 180 -9.82 0.61 -25.74
C ASN A 180 -10.73 -0.60 -26.02
N HIS A 181 -11.20 -1.30 -24.98
CA HIS A 181 -12.07 -2.47 -25.12
C HIS A 181 -13.26 -2.47 -24.15
N THR A 182 -13.04 -2.13 -22.88
CA THR A 182 -14.10 -2.10 -21.87
C THR A 182 -15.05 -0.92 -22.12
N MET A 183 -16.35 -1.20 -22.04
CA MET A 183 -17.40 -0.18 -22.16
C MET A 183 -17.58 0.54 -20.82
N ILE A 184 -17.74 1.86 -20.88
CA ILE A 184 -18.08 2.73 -19.75
C ILE A 184 -19.35 3.50 -20.05
N LYS A 185 -20.03 3.91 -18.98
CA LYS A 185 -21.18 4.80 -19.01
C LYS A 185 -20.78 6.17 -18.52
N LEU A 186 -20.82 7.14 -19.43
CA LEU A 186 -20.66 8.55 -19.11
C LEU A 186 -22.02 9.26 -19.17
N ASP A 187 -22.17 10.31 -18.36
CA ASP A 187 -23.34 11.19 -18.43
C ASP A 187 -23.33 12.04 -19.72
N SER A 188 -24.40 12.81 -19.95
CA SER A 188 -24.50 13.70 -21.12
C SER A 188 -23.40 14.77 -21.19
N ARG A 189 -22.73 15.07 -20.06
CA ARG A 189 -21.60 16.00 -19.97
C ARG A 189 -20.25 15.29 -20.05
N LYS A 190 -20.23 13.98 -20.37
CA LYS A 190 -19.05 13.12 -20.45
C LYS A 190 -18.30 12.96 -19.11
N ASN A 191 -18.99 13.16 -17.99
CA ASN A 191 -18.43 12.88 -16.67
C ASN A 191 -18.68 11.44 -16.26
N LEU A 192 -17.79 10.91 -15.41
CA LEU A 192 -17.96 9.62 -14.78
C LEU A 192 -19.22 9.62 -13.89
N GLN A 193 -20.12 8.67 -14.13
CA GLN A 193 -21.23 8.44 -13.21
C GLN A 193 -20.68 7.84 -11.92
N ARG A 194 -21.09 8.42 -10.78
CA ARG A 194 -20.67 7.99 -9.43
C ARG A 194 -21.80 7.38 -8.61
N MET A 195 -22.94 7.20 -9.24
CA MET A 195 -24.08 6.51 -8.67
C MET A 195 -24.59 5.54 -9.70
N GLN A 196 -24.65 4.27 -9.30
CA GLN A 196 -25.08 3.19 -10.17
C GLN A 196 -26.59 2.96 -9.97
N PRO A 197 -27.37 2.74 -11.05
CA PRO A 197 -28.68 2.10 -10.90
C PRO A 197 -28.53 0.65 -10.40
N PRO A 198 -29.63 -0.04 -10.04
CA PRO A 198 -29.58 -1.47 -9.74
C PRO A 198 -28.80 -2.23 -10.81
N TRP A 199 -27.93 -3.17 -10.39
CA TRP A 199 -26.98 -3.84 -11.29
C TRP A 199 -27.67 -4.42 -12.54
N SER A 200 -28.87 -4.98 -12.39
CA SER A 200 -29.65 -5.58 -13.49
C SER A 200 -30.05 -4.57 -14.57
N GLN A 201 -30.29 -3.31 -14.20
CA GLN A 201 -30.56 -2.22 -15.15
C GLN A 201 -29.28 -1.57 -15.68
N PHE A 202 -28.15 -1.83 -15.02
CA PHE A 202 -26.87 -1.26 -15.39
C PHE A 202 -26.13 -2.10 -16.44
N VAL A 203 -26.32 -3.41 -16.42
CA VAL A 203 -25.82 -4.37 -17.42
C VAL A 203 -26.07 -3.84 -18.85
N GLY A 204 -25.04 -3.90 -19.69
CA GLY A 204 -25.14 -3.50 -21.10
C GLY A 204 -25.35 -2.00 -21.36
N SER A 205 -25.39 -1.16 -20.31
CA SER A 205 -25.71 0.27 -20.47
C SER A 205 -24.51 1.17 -20.82
N GLY A 206 -23.37 0.59 -21.18
CA GLY A 206 -22.16 1.31 -21.56
C GLY A 206 -22.34 2.01 -22.91
N ASN A 207 -22.00 3.28 -22.99
CA ASN A 207 -22.22 4.13 -24.17
C ASN A 207 -20.91 4.60 -24.83
N GLN A 208 -19.76 4.33 -24.23
CA GLN A 208 -18.46 4.73 -24.75
C GLN A 208 -17.39 3.71 -24.40
N ILE A 209 -16.38 3.56 -25.26
CA ILE A 209 -15.20 2.75 -24.97
C ILE A 209 -14.26 3.54 -24.03
N ALA A 210 -13.79 2.91 -22.96
CA ALA A 210 -12.82 3.49 -22.04
C ALA A 210 -11.51 3.77 -22.77
N ARG A 211 -11.07 5.02 -22.77
CA ARG A 211 -9.78 5.43 -23.37
C ARG A 211 -8.74 5.61 -22.29
N VAL A 212 -7.49 5.38 -22.68
CA VAL A 212 -6.35 5.70 -21.84
C VAL A 212 -6.36 7.22 -21.57
N PRO A 213 -6.23 7.69 -20.33
CA PRO A 213 -6.23 9.13 -20.03
C PRO A 213 -5.03 9.84 -20.70
N ASN A 214 -5.28 10.93 -21.44
CA ASN A 214 -4.23 11.71 -22.13
C ASN A 214 -3.35 12.55 -21.18
N ARG A 215 -3.87 12.90 -19.98
CA ARG A 215 -3.12 13.60 -18.93
C ARG A 215 -3.22 12.80 -17.63
N GLY A 216 -2.13 12.81 -16.86
CA GLY A 216 -1.95 11.97 -15.66
C GLY A 216 -3.09 12.13 -14.66
N ILE A 217 -3.89 11.06 -14.49
CA ILE A 217 -4.78 10.92 -13.34
C ILE A 217 -3.93 10.92 -12.06
N THR A 218 -2.73 10.34 -12.14
CA THR A 218 -1.80 10.12 -11.04
C THR A 218 -0.42 9.73 -11.57
N GLY A 219 0.64 10.34 -11.03
CA GLY A 219 2.01 9.86 -11.16
C GLY A 219 2.66 9.89 -12.56
N PRO A 220 3.92 9.43 -12.67
CA PRO A 220 4.68 9.37 -13.92
C PRO A 220 4.12 8.34 -14.92
N TRP A 221 4.35 8.58 -16.20
CA TRP A 221 3.94 7.66 -17.28
C TRP A 221 4.52 6.26 -17.15
N LEU A 222 5.77 6.12 -16.68
CA LEU A 222 6.47 4.83 -16.57
C LEU A 222 5.84 3.88 -15.55
N THR A 223 5.01 4.40 -14.65
CA THR A 223 4.43 3.62 -13.54
C THR A 223 2.94 3.42 -13.72
N ARG A 224 2.47 3.67 -14.94
CA ARG A 224 1.09 3.58 -15.37
C ARG A 224 0.95 2.41 -16.34
N SER A 225 -0.09 1.61 -16.17
CA SER A 225 -0.53 0.71 -17.21
C SER A 225 -1.27 1.48 -18.31
N LEU A 226 -0.89 1.21 -19.55
CA LEU A 226 -1.62 1.68 -20.75
C LEU A 226 -2.73 0.71 -21.17
N ARG A 227 -2.86 -0.42 -20.46
CA ARG A 227 -3.72 -1.54 -20.84
C ARG A 227 -4.78 -1.80 -19.79
N PHE A 228 -4.44 -1.80 -18.51
CA PHE A 228 -5.32 -2.25 -17.44
C PHE A 228 -5.52 -1.18 -16.36
N GLN A 229 -6.67 -1.25 -15.69
CA GLN A 229 -6.92 -0.53 -14.43
C GLN A 229 -7.86 -1.35 -13.56
N TRP A 230 -7.55 -1.49 -12.27
CA TRP A 230 -8.50 -2.06 -11.31
C TRP A 230 -9.73 -1.16 -11.11
N LEU A 231 -10.86 -1.79 -10.81
CA LEU A 231 -12.13 -1.10 -10.66
C LEU A 231 -12.51 -1.00 -9.18
N PRO A 232 -12.37 0.18 -8.54
CA PRO A 232 -12.88 0.39 -7.20
C PRO A 232 -14.41 0.37 -7.17
N SER A 233 -14.95 0.06 -6.00
CA SER A 233 -16.35 0.27 -5.64
C SER A 233 -16.53 1.65 -5.02
N GLU A 234 -17.63 2.33 -5.33
CA GLU A 234 -18.01 3.60 -4.70
C GLU A 234 -18.61 3.36 -3.33
N VAL A 235 -18.12 4.06 -2.32
CA VAL A 235 -18.64 4.02 -0.95
C VAL A 235 -19.09 5.40 -0.54
N VAL A 236 -20.29 5.52 0.02
CA VAL A 236 -20.77 6.75 0.67
C VAL A 236 -20.70 6.53 2.17
N VAL A 237 -19.96 7.38 2.88
CA VAL A 237 -19.96 7.40 4.34
C VAL A 237 -20.97 8.45 4.79
N SER A 238 -21.96 8.03 5.57
CA SER A 238 -22.97 8.94 6.11
C SER A 238 -22.35 9.99 7.04
N PRO A 239 -23.07 11.08 7.38
CA PRO A 239 -22.64 12.00 8.43
C PRO A 239 -22.45 11.33 9.80
N SER A 240 -23.11 10.19 10.05
CA SER A 240 -22.92 9.39 11.28
C SER A 240 -21.69 8.47 11.22
N GLY A 241 -21.02 8.33 10.07
CA GLY A 241 -19.85 7.47 9.90
C GLY A 241 -20.15 6.05 9.41
N VAL A 242 -21.39 5.78 9.00
CA VAL A 242 -21.79 4.45 8.48
C VAL A 242 -21.51 4.41 6.97
N PRO A 243 -20.67 3.48 6.48
CA PRO A 243 -20.45 3.31 5.05
C PRO A 243 -21.59 2.58 4.37
N THR A 244 -21.78 2.87 3.09
CA THR A 244 -22.65 2.10 2.20
C THR A 244 -21.96 1.96 0.86
N ILE A 245 -21.75 0.72 0.42
CA ILE A 245 -21.24 0.42 -0.92
C ILE A 245 -22.38 0.68 -1.91
N THR A 246 -22.16 1.61 -2.85
CA THR A 246 -23.19 2.13 -3.77
C THR A 246 -23.02 1.67 -5.22
N SER A 247 -21.96 0.92 -5.52
CA SER A 247 -21.75 0.22 -6.78
C SER A 247 -21.31 -1.23 -6.53
N TYR A 248 -21.36 -2.09 -7.52
CA TYR A 248 -20.98 -3.49 -7.31
C TYR A 248 -19.49 -3.63 -6.95
N ILE A 249 -19.16 -4.60 -6.09
CA ILE A 249 -17.80 -5.08 -5.85
C ILE A 249 -17.37 -5.91 -7.05
N ASN A 250 -16.24 -5.54 -7.67
CA ASN A 250 -15.75 -6.23 -8.86
C ASN A 250 -15.66 -7.75 -8.60
N ASN A 251 -16.24 -8.55 -9.51
CA ASN A 251 -16.33 -10.02 -9.44
C ASN A 251 -17.23 -10.62 -8.38
N LEU A 252 -17.93 -9.80 -7.58
CA LEU A 252 -18.84 -10.31 -6.57
C LEU A 252 -20.28 -9.92 -6.90
N HIS A 253 -21.12 -10.89 -7.25
CA HIS A 253 -22.50 -10.62 -7.67
C HIS A 253 -23.34 -10.06 -6.50
N PRO A 254 -23.96 -8.88 -6.62
CA PRO A 254 -24.64 -8.21 -5.51
C PRO A 254 -25.88 -8.93 -4.98
N SER A 255 -26.65 -9.61 -5.84
CA SER A 255 -27.82 -10.39 -5.39
C SER A 255 -27.44 -11.75 -4.79
N HIS A 256 -26.60 -12.55 -5.48
CA HIS A 256 -26.21 -13.89 -5.01
C HIS A 256 -25.36 -13.86 -3.73
N HIS A 257 -24.61 -12.78 -3.48
CA HIS A 257 -23.71 -12.66 -2.34
C HIS A 257 -24.09 -11.50 -1.41
N SER A 258 -25.39 -11.19 -1.31
CA SER A 258 -25.89 -10.03 -0.54
C SER A 258 -25.44 -10.02 0.93
N GLU A 259 -25.40 -11.19 1.58
CA GLU A 259 -24.91 -11.34 2.96
C GLU A 259 -23.40 -11.02 3.07
N LEU A 260 -22.60 -11.50 2.13
CA LEU A 260 -21.17 -11.20 2.08
C LEU A 260 -20.89 -9.71 1.79
N TYR A 261 -21.73 -9.05 0.97
CA TYR A 261 -21.67 -7.60 0.77
C TYR A 261 -21.90 -6.84 2.08
N GLN A 262 -22.87 -7.29 2.88
CA GLN A 262 -23.14 -6.69 4.20
C GLN A 262 -21.94 -6.90 5.13
N ASP A 263 -21.38 -8.11 5.21
CA ASP A 263 -20.20 -8.38 6.04
C ASP A 263 -19.00 -7.53 5.64
N ILE A 264 -18.70 -7.40 4.34
CA ILE A 264 -17.61 -6.56 3.84
C ILE A 264 -17.84 -5.08 4.21
N THR A 265 -19.09 -4.60 4.13
CA THR A 265 -19.45 -3.24 4.51
C THR A 265 -19.29 -3.00 6.01
N ASP A 266 -19.79 -3.94 6.83
CA ASP A 266 -19.68 -3.92 8.30
C ASP A 266 -18.21 -3.94 8.75
N ILE A 267 -17.37 -4.75 8.09
CA ILE A 267 -15.92 -4.80 8.36
C ILE A 267 -15.25 -3.50 7.90
N PHE A 268 -15.59 -3.00 6.71
CA PHE A 268 -15.02 -1.73 6.22
C PHE A 268 -15.34 -0.57 7.17
N GLN A 269 -16.51 -0.56 7.80
CA GLN A 269 -16.86 0.43 8.85
C GLN A 269 -15.82 0.43 9.99
N GLN A 270 -15.34 -0.74 10.41
CA GLN A 270 -14.31 -0.87 11.44
C GLN A 270 -12.92 -0.43 10.95
N PHE A 271 -12.68 -0.48 9.63
CA PHE A 271 -11.45 0.04 9.01
C PHE A 271 -11.46 1.56 8.81
N ILE A 272 -12.62 2.24 8.86
CA ILE A 272 -12.68 3.69 8.66
C ILE A 272 -11.76 4.45 9.64
N PRO A 273 -11.81 4.22 10.97
CA PRO A 273 -10.93 4.94 11.90
C PRO A 273 -9.45 4.61 11.70
N LEU A 274 -9.12 3.38 11.31
CA LEU A 274 -7.75 2.97 10.96
C LEU A 274 -7.25 3.75 9.73
N PHE A 275 -8.06 3.83 8.67
CA PHE A 275 -7.71 4.59 7.46
C PHE A 275 -7.67 6.10 7.70
N GLU A 276 -8.61 6.67 8.46
CA GLU A 276 -8.59 8.08 8.84
C GLU A 276 -7.27 8.43 9.55
N LYS A 277 -6.84 7.60 10.51
CA LYS A 277 -5.53 7.76 11.17
C LYS A 277 -4.37 7.54 10.22
N GLN A 278 -4.41 6.52 9.36
CA GLN A 278 -3.34 6.25 8.40
C GLN A 278 -3.12 7.44 7.45
N VAL A 279 -4.21 8.03 6.97
CA VAL A 279 -4.17 9.22 6.10
C VAL A 279 -3.73 10.46 6.88
N SER A 280 -4.15 10.60 8.14
CA SER A 280 -3.67 11.66 9.05
C SER A 280 -2.15 11.55 9.26
N LEU A 281 -1.62 10.34 9.45
CA LEU A 281 -0.18 10.07 9.52
C LEU A 281 0.54 10.47 8.23
N LEU A 282 -0.02 10.09 7.06
CA LEU A 282 0.50 10.48 5.75
C LEU A 282 0.59 12.02 5.60
N MET A 283 -0.43 12.76 6.05
CA MET A 283 -0.41 14.23 6.03
C MET A 283 0.66 14.82 6.96
N SER A 284 0.97 14.13 8.06
CA SER A 284 1.99 14.53 9.02
C SER A 284 3.40 14.03 8.70
N LEU A 285 3.61 13.35 7.56
CA LEU A 285 4.91 12.75 7.18
C LEU A 285 6.13 13.68 7.28
N PRO A 286 6.06 14.98 6.92
CA PRO A 286 7.18 15.90 7.15
C PRO A 286 7.62 15.98 8.61
N SER A 287 6.74 15.63 9.54
CA SER A 287 6.98 15.56 10.99
C SER A 287 7.34 14.14 11.47
N ILE A 288 6.91 13.08 10.78
CA ILE A 288 7.29 11.69 11.10
C ILE A 288 8.74 11.41 10.72
N SER A 289 9.25 12.01 9.64
CA SER A 289 10.69 11.97 9.34
C SER A 289 11.54 12.53 10.50
N ARG A 290 10.97 13.42 11.33
CA ARG A 290 11.60 13.93 12.57
C ARG A 290 11.50 12.95 13.75
N LEU A 291 10.46 12.12 13.82
CA LEU A 291 10.36 11.04 14.83
C LEU A 291 11.39 9.93 14.59
N LEU A 292 11.71 9.64 13.32
CA LEU A 292 12.83 8.76 12.94
C LEU A 292 14.20 9.41 13.22
N THR A 293 14.24 10.73 13.41
CA THR A 293 15.41 11.44 13.94
C THR A 293 15.37 11.29 15.46
N VAL A 294 15.56 10.07 15.95
CA VAL A 294 15.78 9.83 17.37
C VAL A 294 16.97 10.71 17.76
N ASN A 295 16.67 11.69 18.63
CA ASN A 295 17.54 12.76 19.08
C ASN A 295 18.97 12.26 19.36
N GLN A 296 19.87 12.41 18.39
CA GLN A 296 21.32 12.34 18.63
C GLN A 296 21.83 13.65 19.23
N SER A 297 21.26 14.05 20.36
CA SER A 297 21.92 14.99 21.25
C SER A 297 21.71 14.52 22.69
N ALA A 298 22.31 13.37 22.99
CA ALA A 298 22.69 13.00 24.34
C ALA A 298 23.83 13.88 24.90
N ASP A 299 24.14 15.02 24.26
CA ASP A 299 25.10 16.02 24.76
C ASP A 299 24.43 17.14 25.57
N SER A 300 23.09 17.18 25.70
CA SER A 300 22.42 18.19 26.56
C SER A 300 22.13 17.72 27.99
N LEU A 301 22.69 16.58 28.43
CA LEU A 301 22.50 16.08 29.80
C LEU A 301 23.78 16.06 30.65
N ASN A 302 24.93 16.55 30.17
CA ASN A 302 26.18 16.49 30.93
C ASN A 302 26.82 17.83 31.34
N ASP A 303 26.20 18.98 31.10
CA ASP A 303 26.75 20.27 31.55
C ASP A 303 26.29 20.67 32.98
N LEU A 304 26.12 19.67 33.85
CA LEU A 304 25.83 19.83 35.28
C LEU A 304 26.85 19.11 36.15
N SER A 305 28.16 19.27 35.89
CA SER A 305 29.17 19.21 36.96
C SER A 305 30.58 19.47 36.42
N SER A 306 31.02 20.71 36.50
CA SER A 306 32.40 21.01 36.86
C SER A 306 32.49 22.49 37.22
N SER A 307 32.66 22.74 38.51
CA SER A 307 33.39 23.91 38.97
C SER A 307 34.71 24.01 38.22
N ASP A 308 35.07 25.18 37.73
CA ASP A 308 36.36 25.75 38.11
C ASP A 308 36.44 27.25 37.82
N SER A 309 37.27 27.83 38.65
CA SER A 309 37.60 29.21 38.91
C SER A 309 38.58 29.83 37.90
N GLU A 310 38.69 31.15 38.05
CA GLU A 310 39.81 32.04 37.69
C GLU A 310 39.73 32.82 36.37
N GLU A 311 39.35 34.10 36.54
CA GLU A 311 40.05 35.33 36.14
C GLU A 311 40.77 35.38 34.78
N SER A 312 40.36 36.31 33.92
CA SER A 312 40.99 37.64 33.82
C SER A 312 40.48 38.43 32.61
N ASP A 313 40.11 39.69 32.90
CA ASP A 313 40.29 40.95 32.14
C ASP A 313 40.18 40.90 30.59
N ASP A 314 39.39 41.73 29.91
CA ASP A 314 39.50 43.18 29.97
C ASP A 314 38.31 43.86 29.25
N VAL A 315 38.23 45.15 29.54
CA VAL A 315 37.12 46.08 29.53
C VAL A 315 36.83 46.67 28.15
N SER A 316 35.55 46.97 27.85
CA SER A 316 35.12 48.31 27.40
C SER A 316 33.65 48.38 26.95
N HIS A 317 32.83 48.95 27.85
CA HIS A 317 31.77 49.96 27.65
C HIS A 317 30.70 49.76 26.55
N GLY A 318 29.40 49.80 26.85
CA GLY A 318 28.74 50.08 28.12
C GLY A 318 27.22 50.27 27.99
N SER A 319 26.56 50.27 29.16
CA SER A 319 25.30 50.92 29.50
C SER A 319 24.05 50.48 28.70
N THR A 320 22.96 49.99 29.27
CA THR A 320 22.40 50.20 30.61
C THR A 320 21.32 49.14 30.84
N THR A 321 21.14 48.82 32.12
CA THR A 321 20.07 48.04 32.75
C THR A 321 18.67 48.59 32.38
N ASP A 322 17.55 47.86 32.45
CA ASP A 322 17.05 47.14 33.61
C ASP A 322 15.78 46.35 33.27
N THR A 323 15.73 45.13 33.81
CA THR A 323 14.57 44.41 34.40
C THR A 323 13.16 44.59 33.82
N SER A 324 12.63 43.51 33.23
CA SER A 324 11.61 42.68 33.91
C SER A 324 11.32 41.39 33.14
N SER A 325 11.49 40.29 33.85
CA SER A 325 10.88 38.97 33.65
C SER A 325 9.68 38.92 32.69
N ASP A 326 9.79 38.12 31.64
CA ASP A 326 8.72 37.15 31.40
C ASP A 326 9.30 35.79 31.01
N SER A 327 8.63 34.81 31.58
CA SER A 327 8.87 33.40 31.65
C SER A 327 9.06 32.69 30.29
N THR A 328 10.06 31.82 30.29
CA THR A 328 10.04 30.47 29.72
C THR A 328 8.85 30.09 28.84
N ASN A 329 9.11 29.82 27.55
CA ASN A 329 8.49 28.71 26.82
C ASN A 329 9.36 28.34 25.62
N ALA A 330 10.14 27.26 25.76
CA ALA A 330 10.70 26.58 24.60
C ALA A 330 9.53 26.06 23.73
N PRO A 331 9.61 26.12 22.40
CA PRO A 331 8.50 25.76 21.54
C PRO A 331 8.34 24.23 21.55
N HIS A 332 7.44 23.74 22.39
CA HIS A 332 6.68 22.53 22.06
C HIS A 332 6.05 22.80 20.69
N THR A 333 6.68 22.32 19.63
CA THR A 333 6.11 22.41 18.29
C THR A 333 4.93 21.46 18.26
N ASN A 334 3.76 22.01 18.58
CA ASN A 334 2.47 21.38 18.35
C ASN A 334 2.39 21.00 16.87
N ILE A 335 2.73 19.75 16.55
CA ILE A 335 2.44 19.16 15.23
C ILE A 335 0.92 19.28 15.08
N PRO A 336 0.40 20.04 14.10
CA PRO A 336 -1.03 20.06 13.86
C PRO A 336 -1.46 18.64 13.53
N LYS A 337 -2.20 17.99 14.45
CA LYS A 337 -2.84 16.71 14.19
C LYS A 337 -3.88 16.95 13.11
N ALA A 338 -3.51 16.75 11.85
CA ALA A 338 -4.45 16.76 10.74
C ALA A 338 -5.39 15.57 10.92
N ASN A 339 -6.46 15.74 11.69
CA ASN A 339 -7.46 14.70 11.90
C ASN A 339 -8.37 14.64 10.68
N VAL A 340 -8.10 13.67 9.81
CA VAL A 340 -8.93 13.43 8.63
C VAL A 340 -10.20 12.72 9.04
N SER A 341 -11.36 13.20 8.55
CA SER A 341 -12.62 12.47 8.67
C SER A 341 -13.25 12.17 7.31
N PHE A 342 -13.76 10.96 7.19
CA PHE A 342 -14.52 10.46 6.05
C PHE A 342 -16.03 10.64 6.21
N LYS A 343 -16.53 11.12 7.36
CA LYS A 343 -17.97 11.37 7.57
C LYS A 343 -18.54 12.32 6.50
N GLY A 344 -19.66 11.92 5.89
CA GLY A 344 -20.30 12.68 4.81
C GLY A 344 -19.52 12.69 3.49
N ARG A 345 -18.56 11.78 3.28
CA ARG A 345 -17.71 11.73 2.08
C ARG A 345 -18.01 10.53 1.20
N ARG A 346 -17.52 10.61 -0.04
CA ARG A 346 -17.50 9.50 -0.99
C ARG A 346 -16.08 9.00 -1.12
N LEU A 347 -15.90 7.70 -1.00
CA LEU A 347 -14.62 7.00 -1.12
C LEU A 347 -14.68 6.03 -2.30
N GLN A 348 -13.51 5.64 -2.78
CA GLN A 348 -13.33 4.56 -3.73
C GLN A 348 -12.46 3.50 -3.07
N ILE A 349 -12.95 2.26 -3.00
CA ILE A 349 -12.22 1.14 -2.38
C ILE A 349 -12.11 -0.03 -3.34
N ILE A 350 -10.94 -0.63 -3.41
CA ILE A 350 -10.73 -1.90 -4.13
C ILE A 350 -10.66 -3.00 -3.08
N ILE A 351 -11.29 -4.15 -3.36
CA ILE A 351 -11.42 -5.26 -2.42
C ILE A 351 -10.75 -6.49 -3.01
N LYS A 352 -9.92 -7.16 -2.22
CA LYS A 352 -9.33 -8.48 -2.52
C LYS A 352 -9.71 -9.46 -1.41
N LEU A 353 -10.18 -10.64 -1.79
CA LEU A 353 -10.38 -11.79 -0.89
C LEU A 353 -9.49 -12.92 -1.41
N SER A 354 -8.48 -13.29 -0.62
CA SER A 354 -7.52 -14.34 -0.95
C SER A 354 -7.35 -15.34 0.18
N GLN A 355 -6.97 -16.54 -0.20
CA GLN A 355 -6.70 -17.63 0.72
C GLN A 355 -5.45 -18.37 0.28
N ILE A 356 -4.58 -18.65 1.23
CA ILE A 356 -3.41 -19.49 1.02
C ILE A 356 -3.71 -20.84 1.63
N HIS A 357 -3.58 -21.89 0.84
CA HIS A 357 -3.77 -23.28 1.23
C HIS A 357 -2.43 -24.00 1.15
N VAL A 358 -2.09 -24.71 2.22
CA VAL A 358 -0.92 -25.61 2.26
C VAL A 358 -1.37 -26.98 2.74
N SER A 359 -0.82 -28.01 2.11
CA SER A 359 -1.19 -29.41 2.35
C SER A 359 0.08 -30.27 2.39
N PRO A 360 0.03 -31.51 2.89
CA PRO A 360 1.21 -32.40 2.86
C PRO A 360 1.82 -32.57 1.45
N ASN A 361 1.00 -32.50 0.40
CA ASN A 361 1.45 -32.58 -0.99
C ASN A 361 2.09 -31.28 -1.51
N HIS A 362 1.61 -30.13 -1.02
CA HIS A 362 2.14 -28.80 -1.33
C HIS A 362 2.35 -28.02 -0.01
N PRO A 363 3.42 -28.35 0.75
CA PRO A 363 3.55 -27.95 2.15
C PRO A 363 4.03 -26.51 2.33
N GLU A 364 4.39 -25.82 1.25
CA GLU A 364 4.94 -24.48 1.26
C GLU A 364 4.28 -23.60 0.19
N TYR A 365 3.75 -22.46 0.62
CA TYR A 365 3.52 -21.30 -0.22
C TYR A 365 4.79 -20.46 -0.26
N ILE A 366 5.28 -20.13 -1.46
CA ILE A 366 6.61 -19.54 -1.66
C ILE A 366 6.72 -18.05 -1.30
N GLY A 367 5.59 -17.37 -1.01
CA GLY A 367 5.56 -15.94 -0.74
C GLY A 367 5.38 -15.07 -1.99
N GLU A 368 5.34 -13.75 -1.78
CA GLU A 368 5.16 -12.73 -2.80
C GLU A 368 6.48 -12.01 -3.14
N GLN A 369 6.53 -11.33 -4.28
CA GLN A 369 7.63 -10.44 -4.65
C GLN A 369 7.46 -9.06 -4.03
N TRP A 370 8.56 -8.34 -3.83
CA TRP A 370 8.53 -6.95 -3.39
C TRP A 370 7.69 -6.09 -4.35
N CYS A 371 6.62 -5.50 -3.85
CA CYS A 371 5.71 -4.70 -4.65
C CYS A 371 5.12 -3.51 -3.88
N PHE A 372 4.51 -2.61 -4.64
CA PHE A 372 3.55 -1.64 -4.14
C PHE A 372 2.13 -2.10 -4.53
N ASP A 373 1.13 -1.63 -3.80
CA ASP A 373 -0.26 -1.97 -4.12
C ASP A 373 -0.76 -1.18 -5.32
N GLY A 374 -1.23 -1.91 -6.33
CA GLY A 374 -1.66 -1.35 -7.61
C GLY A 374 -0.53 -0.66 -8.36
N ASN A 375 -0.89 0.22 -9.29
CA ASN A 375 0.01 1.09 -10.01
C ASN A 375 -0.54 2.52 -9.99
N ALA A 376 0.05 3.42 -10.80
CA ALA A 376 -0.38 4.79 -10.82
C ALA A 376 -1.86 4.95 -11.20
N ASN A 377 -2.45 4.10 -12.06
CA ASN A 377 -3.85 4.20 -12.47
C ASN A 377 -4.84 4.04 -11.30
N GLU A 378 -4.51 3.27 -10.26
CA GLU A 378 -5.41 3.01 -9.13
C GLU A 378 -5.35 4.09 -8.04
N ALA A 379 -4.30 4.91 -8.02
CA ALA A 379 -4.13 5.99 -7.04
C ALA A 379 -4.31 5.54 -5.57
N ILE A 380 -3.86 4.33 -5.22
CA ILE A 380 -3.98 3.78 -3.86
C ILE A 380 -3.05 4.54 -2.92
N VAL A 381 -3.57 5.01 -1.78
CA VAL A 381 -2.82 5.76 -0.76
C VAL A 381 -2.51 4.93 0.47
N ALA A 382 -3.36 3.95 0.79
CA ALA A 382 -3.19 3.08 1.94
C ALA A 382 -3.87 1.73 1.69
N THR A 383 -3.35 0.71 2.35
CA THR A 383 -3.87 -0.65 2.30
C THR A 383 -4.22 -1.09 3.71
N GLY A 384 -5.36 -1.76 3.85
CA GLY A 384 -5.82 -2.38 5.08
C GLY A 384 -6.02 -3.87 4.87
N ILE A 385 -5.37 -4.70 5.68
CA ILE A 385 -5.47 -6.15 5.62
C ILE A 385 -6.08 -6.70 6.91
N TYR A 386 -7.02 -7.63 6.76
CA TYR A 386 -7.67 -8.36 7.84
C TYR A 386 -7.42 -9.86 7.68
N ALA A 387 -6.66 -10.45 8.61
CA ALA A 387 -6.42 -11.89 8.67
C ALA A 387 -7.58 -12.57 9.43
N TYR A 388 -8.64 -12.93 8.71
CA TYR A 388 -9.89 -13.36 9.34
C TYR A 388 -9.94 -14.83 9.74
N ALA A 389 -9.06 -15.68 9.18
CA ALA A 389 -8.90 -17.06 9.62
C ALA A 389 -7.47 -17.53 9.31
N VAL A 390 -6.72 -17.91 10.34
CA VAL A 390 -5.33 -18.37 10.20
C VAL A 390 -5.19 -19.66 10.99
N SER A 391 -4.73 -20.73 10.33
CA SER A 391 -4.54 -22.03 10.99
C SER A 391 -3.31 -22.03 11.89
N ASP A 392 -3.40 -22.58 13.09
CA ASP A 392 -2.27 -22.72 14.03
C ASP A 392 -1.19 -23.73 13.56
N MET A 393 -1.44 -24.41 12.44
CA MET A 393 -0.57 -25.43 11.86
C MET A 393 0.44 -24.88 10.84
N VAL A 394 0.45 -23.57 10.60
CA VAL A 394 1.39 -22.93 9.69
C VAL A 394 2.38 -22.02 10.40
N THR A 395 3.51 -21.74 9.74
CA THR A 395 4.33 -20.59 10.09
C THR A 395 3.47 -19.33 10.04
N PRO A 396 3.52 -18.45 11.06
CA PRO A 396 2.68 -17.25 11.10
C PRO A 396 2.86 -16.39 9.84
N PRO A 397 1.76 -16.04 9.14
CA PRO A 397 1.86 -15.19 7.96
C PRO A 397 2.46 -13.84 8.34
N THR A 398 3.51 -13.44 7.64
CA THR A 398 4.31 -12.27 7.99
C THR A 398 4.49 -11.39 6.75
N ILE A 399 4.17 -10.11 6.86
CA ILE A 399 4.43 -9.11 5.82
C ILE A 399 5.72 -8.38 6.17
N GLU A 400 6.69 -8.39 5.26
CA GLU A 400 7.90 -7.59 5.37
C GLU A 400 7.74 -6.26 4.64
N PHE A 401 8.39 -5.23 5.16
CA PHE A 401 8.34 -3.88 4.62
C PHE A 401 9.75 -3.36 4.39
N ARG A 402 9.91 -2.62 3.29
CA ARG A 402 11.12 -1.83 3.01
C ARG A 402 10.74 -0.52 2.35
N SER A 403 11.66 0.43 2.38
CA SER A 403 11.49 1.68 1.65
C SER A 403 12.77 2.07 0.95
N PRO A 404 12.70 2.66 -0.25
CA PRO A 404 13.81 3.42 -0.78
C PRO A 404 14.06 4.63 0.12
N VAL A 405 15.32 4.91 0.41
CA VAL A 405 15.76 6.00 1.29
C VAL A 405 16.79 6.88 0.61
N THR A 406 16.82 8.16 1.01
CA THR A 406 17.87 9.10 0.58
C THR A 406 18.90 9.27 1.70
N PRO A 407 20.22 9.21 1.40
CA PRO A 407 21.27 9.45 2.39
C PRO A 407 21.14 10.82 3.07
N ARG A 408 21.56 10.92 4.34
CA ARG A 408 21.58 12.21 5.07
C ARG A 408 22.60 13.16 4.43
N PRO A 409 22.28 14.47 4.32
CA PRO A 409 23.17 15.46 3.70
C PRO A 409 24.51 15.62 4.44
N GLU A 410 24.57 15.29 5.73
CA GLU A 410 25.78 15.34 6.57
C GLU A 410 26.81 14.23 6.27
N SER A 411 26.46 13.23 5.46
CA SER A 411 27.34 12.12 5.07
C SER A 411 28.21 12.44 3.83
N ARG A 412 28.21 13.68 3.34
CA ARG A 412 28.96 14.15 2.14
C ARG A 412 30.43 14.45 2.45
N SER A 413 31.18 13.46 2.96
CA SER A 413 32.65 13.52 3.04
C SER A 413 33.28 12.85 1.81
N ASN A 414 34.54 13.19 1.49
CA ASN A 414 35.28 12.71 0.31
C ASN A 414 35.47 11.17 0.23
N ASN A 415 34.99 10.40 1.21
CA ASN A 415 34.90 8.94 1.22
C ASN A 415 33.44 8.44 1.39
N ALA A 416 32.49 9.06 0.66
CA ALA A 416 31.05 8.84 0.79
C ALA A 416 30.64 7.35 0.74
N ALA A 417 31.24 6.57 -0.16
CA ALA A 417 30.94 5.14 -0.34
C ALA A 417 31.16 4.28 0.91
N GLY A 418 32.29 4.47 1.60
CA GLY A 418 32.63 3.71 2.81
C GLY A 418 31.82 4.16 4.02
N HIS A 419 31.58 5.46 4.14
CA HIS A 419 30.79 6.04 5.24
C HIS A 419 29.29 5.72 5.15
N ILE A 420 28.72 5.64 3.95
CA ILE A 420 27.31 5.26 3.75
C ILE A 420 27.07 3.79 4.12
N LEU A 421 28.02 2.90 3.77
CA LEU A 421 27.96 1.49 4.15
C LEU A 421 28.13 1.31 5.66
N ASP A 422 29.11 1.97 6.27
CA ASP A 422 29.41 1.83 7.70
C ASP A 422 28.31 2.45 8.60
N ARG A 423 27.78 3.62 8.22
CA ARG A 423 26.79 4.34 9.04
C ARG A 423 25.35 3.92 8.79
N HIS A 424 25.00 3.50 7.58
CA HIS A 424 23.61 3.21 7.19
C HIS A 424 23.40 1.76 6.73
N GLY A 425 24.46 0.95 6.62
CA GLY A 425 24.38 -0.43 6.12
C GLY A 425 24.17 -0.52 4.60
N LEU A 426 24.36 0.58 3.86
CA LEU A 426 24.06 0.68 2.43
C LEU A 426 25.37 0.58 1.62
N ALA A 427 25.55 -0.49 0.84
CA ALA A 427 26.75 -0.62 0.00
C ALA A 427 26.75 0.42 -1.13
N ALA A 428 27.92 1.01 -1.39
CA ALA A 428 28.10 1.93 -2.51
C ALA A 428 27.74 1.24 -3.84
N GLY A 429 26.85 1.85 -4.63
CA GLY A 429 26.32 1.26 -5.86
C GLY A 429 25.24 0.17 -5.66
N SER A 430 24.81 -0.10 -4.43
CA SER A 430 23.65 -0.95 -4.15
C SER A 430 22.37 -0.14 -3.98
N PHE A 431 21.21 -0.79 -4.18
CA PHE A 431 19.90 -0.20 -3.94
C PHE A 431 19.86 0.46 -2.55
N THR A 432 19.55 1.75 -2.45
CA THR A 432 19.26 2.39 -1.16
C THR A 432 17.87 2.00 -0.65
N ASN A 433 17.60 0.70 -0.56
CA ASN A 433 16.40 0.17 0.08
C ASN A 433 16.77 -0.23 1.50
N GLN A 434 16.10 0.39 2.46
CA GLN A 434 16.25 0.08 3.86
C GLN A 434 15.11 -0.84 4.28
N ASP A 435 15.46 -2.02 4.80
CA ASP A 435 14.49 -2.93 5.40
C ASP A 435 13.95 -2.29 6.68
N LEU A 436 12.62 -2.17 6.77
CA LEU A 436 11.93 -1.47 7.87
C LEU A 436 11.36 -2.43 8.92
N GLY A 437 11.49 -3.74 8.69
CA GLY A 437 11.00 -4.79 9.56
C GLY A 437 9.76 -5.50 9.01
N SER A 438 9.05 -6.17 9.90
CA SER A 438 7.93 -7.04 9.52
C SER A 438 6.80 -7.03 10.54
N ILE A 439 5.61 -7.41 10.06
CA ILE A 439 4.39 -7.50 10.85
C ILE A 439 3.86 -8.92 10.73
N VAL A 440 3.68 -9.58 11.87
CA VAL A 440 3.01 -10.89 11.93
C VAL A 440 1.50 -10.67 11.90
N LEU A 441 0.79 -11.37 11.01
CA LEU A 441 -0.67 -11.31 10.84
C LEU A 441 -1.35 -12.42 11.63
N LYS A 442 -1.66 -12.16 12.90
CA LYS A 442 -2.41 -13.09 13.76
C LYS A 442 -3.89 -13.12 13.34
N GLN A 443 -4.58 -14.22 13.64
CA GLN A 443 -6.02 -14.29 13.42
C GLN A 443 -6.74 -13.15 14.15
N GLY A 444 -7.65 -12.47 13.46
CA GLY A 444 -8.40 -11.33 14.01
C GLY A 444 -7.68 -9.99 13.87
N GLN A 445 -6.40 -9.97 13.47
CA GLN A 445 -5.61 -8.75 13.38
C GLN A 445 -5.96 -7.95 12.12
N CYS A 446 -6.20 -6.66 12.33
CA CYS A 446 -6.29 -5.65 11.29
C CYS A 446 -4.99 -4.86 11.26
N VAL A 447 -4.42 -4.66 10.08
CA VAL A 447 -3.23 -3.84 9.86
C VAL A 447 -3.51 -2.86 8.75
N THR A 448 -3.14 -1.60 8.93
CA THR A 448 -3.10 -0.62 7.84
C THR A 448 -1.69 -0.09 7.65
N TYR A 449 -1.31 0.11 6.40
CA TYR A 449 -0.02 0.68 6.04
C TYR A 449 -0.18 1.62 4.84
N PRO A 450 0.69 2.64 4.72
CA PRO A 450 0.64 3.56 3.61
C PRO A 450 1.25 2.91 2.36
N ASN A 451 0.69 3.22 1.18
CA ASN A 451 1.19 2.71 -0.11
C ASN A 451 2.45 3.46 -0.60
N ILE A 452 3.32 3.79 0.35
CA ILE A 452 4.68 4.31 0.13
C ILE A 452 5.74 3.30 0.56
N LEU A 453 5.31 2.22 1.22
CA LEU A 453 6.17 1.12 1.66
C LEU A 453 6.08 -0.01 0.63
N GLN A 454 7.23 -0.50 0.17
CA GLN A 454 7.26 -1.77 -0.53
C GLN A 454 7.01 -2.86 0.49
N HIS A 455 6.21 -3.85 0.10
CA HIS A 455 5.94 -4.99 0.96
C HIS A 455 5.98 -6.30 0.19
N ARG A 456 6.07 -7.39 0.94
CA ARG A 456 5.89 -8.76 0.45
C ARG A 456 5.35 -9.63 1.56
N LEU A 457 4.48 -10.59 1.22
CA LEU A 457 4.13 -11.68 2.10
C LEU A 457 5.23 -12.76 2.07
N ASN A 458 5.72 -13.16 3.24
CA ASN A 458 6.73 -14.21 3.37
C ASN A 458 6.19 -15.61 3.04
N PRO A 459 7.07 -16.58 2.76
CA PRO A 459 6.68 -17.97 2.60
C PRO A 459 5.88 -18.48 3.81
N ILE A 460 4.84 -19.29 3.55
CA ILE A 460 4.01 -19.91 4.57
C ILE A 460 4.16 -21.42 4.45
N ARG A 461 4.59 -22.07 5.53
CA ARG A 461 4.89 -23.52 5.57
C ARG A 461 4.03 -24.23 6.60
N LEU A 462 3.66 -25.47 6.32
CA LEU A 462 3.15 -26.37 7.34
C LEU A 462 4.22 -26.63 8.40
N LEU A 463 3.85 -26.51 9.69
CA LEU A 463 4.74 -26.77 10.81
C LEU A 463 5.13 -28.25 10.91
N ASP A 464 4.21 -29.15 10.53
CA ASP A 464 4.42 -30.59 10.54
C ASP A 464 3.83 -31.21 9.24
N PRO A 465 4.64 -31.35 8.18
CA PRO A 465 4.20 -31.90 6.89
C PRO A 465 3.83 -33.39 6.94
N PHE A 466 4.19 -34.11 8.01
CA PHE A 466 3.90 -35.54 8.15
C PHE A 466 2.51 -35.81 8.74
N LYS A 467 1.85 -34.78 9.27
CA LYS A 467 0.44 -34.87 9.66
C LYS A 467 -0.42 -34.64 8.41
N ASP A 468 -1.31 -35.60 8.14
CA ASP A 468 -2.23 -35.55 6.99
C ASP A 468 -3.37 -34.53 7.21
N GLN A 469 -3.02 -33.25 7.37
CA GLN A 469 -3.94 -32.16 7.63
C GLN A 469 -3.59 -30.96 6.75
N CYS A 470 -4.61 -30.38 6.11
CA CYS A 470 -4.48 -29.15 5.34
C CYS A 470 -4.63 -27.94 6.26
N ALA A 471 -3.89 -26.88 5.97
CA ALA A 471 -3.95 -25.63 6.70
C ALA A 471 -4.19 -24.45 5.75
N HIS A 472 -4.76 -23.38 6.28
CA HIS A 472 -5.10 -22.21 5.49
C HIS A 472 -4.84 -20.89 6.23
N CYS A 473 -4.58 -19.85 5.44
CA CYS A 473 -4.59 -18.45 5.86
C CYS A 473 -5.54 -17.69 4.95
N LYS A 474 -6.50 -16.96 5.51
CA LYS A 474 -7.51 -16.23 4.75
C LYS A 474 -7.48 -14.74 5.07
N PHE A 475 -7.48 -13.93 4.02
CA PHE A 475 -7.29 -12.48 4.10
C PHE A 475 -8.39 -11.72 3.36
N LEU A 476 -8.86 -10.63 3.96
CA LEU A 476 -9.67 -9.60 3.32
C LEU A 476 -8.83 -8.32 3.28
N THR A 477 -8.59 -7.80 2.08
CA THR A 477 -7.75 -6.61 1.87
C THR A 477 -8.57 -5.50 1.22
N PHE A 478 -8.47 -4.31 1.79
CA PHE A 478 -9.02 -3.06 1.27
C PHE A 478 -7.88 -2.17 0.78
N TYR A 479 -7.96 -1.72 -0.47
CA TYR A 479 -7.09 -0.68 -0.99
C TYR A 479 -7.87 0.63 -1.07
N LEU A 480 -7.45 1.62 -0.28
CA LEU A 480 -8.05 2.94 -0.27
C LEU A 480 -7.46 3.76 -1.42
N VAL A 481 -8.31 4.10 -2.39
CA VAL A 481 -7.98 5.08 -3.43
C VAL A 481 -7.93 6.47 -2.80
N ASP A 482 -6.99 7.31 -3.25
CA ASP A 482 -6.86 8.71 -2.84
C ASP A 482 -8.23 9.41 -2.79
N PRO A 483 -8.76 9.76 -1.60
CA PRO A 483 -10.08 10.36 -1.46
C PRO A 483 -10.23 11.71 -2.16
N SER A 484 -9.10 12.33 -2.53
CA SER A 484 -9.06 13.59 -3.26
C SER A 484 -9.19 13.43 -4.78
N LYS A 485 -9.11 12.19 -5.28
CA LYS A 485 -9.20 11.85 -6.70
C LYS A 485 -10.47 11.07 -6.99
N THR A 486 -10.78 10.93 -8.27
CA THR A 486 -11.87 10.08 -8.73
C THR A 486 -11.39 9.40 -9.99
N ILE A 487 -11.23 8.07 -9.92
CA ILE A 487 -10.85 7.24 -11.05
C ILE A 487 -12.08 6.49 -11.60
N VAL A 488 -11.94 5.80 -12.73
CA VAL A 488 -13.02 4.98 -13.28
C VAL A 488 -13.34 3.85 -12.30
N SER A 489 -14.60 3.72 -11.89
CA SER A 489 -15.06 2.73 -10.89
C SER A 489 -16.13 1.80 -11.46
N THR A 490 -16.57 0.83 -10.66
CA THR A 490 -17.71 -0.04 -10.99
C THR A 490 -19.04 0.71 -11.11
N ALA A 491 -19.13 1.99 -10.68
CA ALA A 491 -20.29 2.83 -10.97
C ALA A 491 -20.33 3.31 -12.44
N ALA A 492 -19.18 3.33 -13.12
CA ALA A 492 -19.05 3.77 -14.50
C ALA A 492 -18.83 2.61 -15.48
N VAL A 493 -18.30 1.46 -15.04
CA VAL A 493 -18.16 0.26 -15.87
C VAL A 493 -19.32 -0.69 -15.60
N PRO A 494 -20.22 -0.96 -16.57
CA PRO A 494 -21.22 -2.03 -16.45
C PRO A 494 -20.57 -3.40 -16.20
N PRO A 495 -21.27 -4.32 -15.51
CA PRO A 495 -20.78 -5.68 -15.33
C PRO A 495 -20.39 -6.32 -16.68
N GLN A 496 -19.16 -6.84 -16.72
CA GLN A 496 -18.58 -7.45 -17.92
C GLN A 496 -18.86 -8.96 -17.99
N GLN A 497 -19.30 -9.57 -16.90
CA GLN A 497 -19.46 -11.01 -16.76
C GLN A 497 -20.65 -11.50 -17.58
N ILE A 498 -20.42 -12.45 -18.49
CA ILE A 498 -21.49 -13.07 -19.28
C ILE A 498 -22.63 -13.63 -18.41
N GLY A 499 -22.31 -14.22 -17.25
CA GLY A 499 -23.32 -14.77 -16.33
C GLY A 499 -24.25 -13.70 -15.78
N TRP A 500 -23.73 -12.54 -15.40
CA TRP A 500 -24.55 -11.44 -14.88
C TRP A 500 -25.46 -10.90 -15.97
N VAL A 501 -24.97 -10.84 -17.21
CA VAL A 501 -25.77 -10.42 -18.35
C VAL A 501 -26.94 -11.37 -18.57
N THR A 502 -26.69 -12.69 -18.53
CA THR A 502 -27.75 -13.68 -18.67
C THR A 502 -28.74 -13.65 -17.51
N ASP A 503 -28.26 -13.46 -16.28
CA ASP A 503 -29.13 -13.37 -15.10
C ASP A 503 -30.04 -12.14 -15.18
N ALA A 504 -29.50 -10.99 -15.63
CA ALA A 504 -30.29 -9.79 -15.87
C ALA A 504 -31.32 -9.97 -16.98
N MET A 505 -30.98 -10.68 -18.06
CA MET A 505 -31.93 -11.00 -19.14
C MET A 505 -33.03 -11.94 -18.67
N SER A 506 -32.69 -12.98 -17.91
CA SER A 506 -33.65 -13.95 -17.36
C SER A 506 -34.64 -13.31 -16.39
N CYS A 507 -34.22 -12.27 -15.66
CA CYS A 507 -35.07 -11.52 -14.74
C CYS A 507 -35.88 -10.39 -15.43
N SER A 508 -35.70 -10.17 -16.74
CA SER A 508 -36.36 -9.08 -17.46
C SER A 508 -37.75 -9.48 -17.93
N GLU A 509 -38.77 -8.68 -17.60
CA GLU A 509 -40.14 -8.87 -18.08
C GLU A 509 -40.27 -8.68 -19.60
N CYS A 510 -39.35 -7.92 -20.20
CA CYS A 510 -39.38 -7.60 -21.63
C CYS A 510 -38.79 -8.70 -22.51
N ILE A 511 -38.08 -9.67 -21.93
CA ILE A 511 -37.42 -10.76 -22.67
C ILE A 511 -38.27 -12.02 -22.45
N PRO A 512 -38.72 -12.70 -23.52
CA PRO A 512 -39.46 -13.95 -23.35
C PRO A 512 -38.58 -14.98 -22.63
N GLN A 513 -39.17 -15.95 -21.96
CA GLN A 513 -38.40 -17.02 -21.32
C GLN A 513 -37.67 -17.85 -22.39
N LEU A 514 -36.38 -17.57 -22.55
CA LEU A 514 -35.48 -18.24 -23.47
C LEU A 514 -34.60 -19.23 -22.70
N PRO A 515 -34.18 -20.35 -23.32
CA PRO A 515 -33.17 -21.22 -22.74
C PRO A 515 -31.88 -20.47 -22.45
N ASN A 516 -31.17 -20.88 -21.39
CA ASN A 516 -29.92 -20.24 -20.97
C ASN A 516 -28.86 -20.24 -22.08
N GLU A 517 -28.83 -21.25 -22.94
CA GLU A 517 -27.93 -21.34 -24.09
C GLU A 517 -28.17 -20.18 -25.08
N VAL A 518 -29.44 -19.86 -25.34
CA VAL A 518 -29.82 -18.75 -26.24
C VAL A 518 -29.46 -17.42 -25.60
N LEU A 519 -29.74 -17.23 -24.31
CA LEU A 519 -29.36 -16.03 -23.58
C LEU A 519 -27.84 -15.82 -23.59
N ARG A 520 -27.06 -16.89 -23.40
CA ARG A 520 -25.59 -16.84 -23.48
C ARG A 520 -25.12 -16.46 -24.88
N LEU A 521 -25.75 -16.98 -25.94
CA LEU A 521 -25.42 -16.58 -27.31
C LEU A 521 -25.71 -15.08 -27.53
N ILE A 522 -26.86 -14.59 -27.10
CA ILE A 522 -27.21 -13.15 -27.20
C ILE A 522 -26.19 -12.30 -26.41
N ALA A 523 -25.86 -12.71 -25.18
CA ALA A 523 -24.90 -12.00 -24.34
C ALA A 523 -23.50 -11.89 -24.96
N GLN A 524 -23.07 -12.88 -25.75
CA GLN A 524 -21.77 -12.84 -26.46
C GLN A 524 -21.70 -11.76 -27.55
N TYR A 525 -22.84 -11.34 -28.10
CA TYR A 525 -22.89 -10.25 -29.09
C TYR A 525 -22.91 -8.85 -28.47
N LEU A 526 -23.10 -8.73 -27.15
CA LEU A 526 -23.14 -7.44 -26.49
C LEU A 526 -21.73 -6.85 -26.31
N PRO A 527 -21.52 -5.58 -26.67
CA PRO A 527 -20.23 -4.93 -26.51
C PRO A 527 -19.86 -4.80 -25.03
N GLY A 528 -18.61 -5.10 -24.70
CA GLY A 528 -18.08 -5.02 -23.33
C GLY A 528 -18.31 -6.28 -22.48
N VAL A 529 -19.06 -7.27 -22.97
CA VAL A 529 -19.20 -8.57 -22.30
C VAL A 529 -17.96 -9.43 -22.54
N VAL A 530 -17.52 -10.13 -21.49
CA VAL A 530 -16.30 -10.94 -21.47
C VAL A 530 -16.61 -12.31 -20.87
N THR A 531 -16.06 -13.36 -21.49
CA THR A 531 -16.13 -14.71 -20.95
C THR A 531 -15.12 -14.91 -19.81
N ALA A 532 -15.37 -15.86 -18.91
CA ALA A 532 -14.44 -16.16 -17.81
C ALA A 532 -13.04 -16.53 -18.31
N SER A 533 -12.93 -17.28 -19.42
CA SER A 533 -11.64 -17.64 -20.02
C SER A 533 -10.84 -16.43 -20.49
N VAL A 534 -11.47 -15.51 -21.22
CA VAL A 534 -10.83 -14.27 -21.70
C VAL A 534 -10.46 -13.37 -20.51
N ALA A 535 -11.33 -13.28 -19.50
CA ALA A 535 -11.05 -12.50 -18.30
C ALA A 535 -9.84 -13.06 -17.53
N ARG A 536 -9.71 -14.38 -17.39
CA ARG A 536 -8.53 -15.04 -16.77
C ARG A 536 -7.26 -14.80 -17.58
N SER A 537 -7.30 -14.92 -18.91
CA SER A 537 -6.14 -14.60 -19.75
C SER A 537 -5.71 -13.14 -19.60
N ARG A 538 -6.66 -12.20 -19.53
CA ARG A 538 -6.38 -10.78 -19.27
C ARG A 538 -5.83 -10.55 -17.86
N GLN A 539 -6.36 -11.25 -16.86
CA GLN A 539 -5.87 -11.20 -15.49
C GLN A 539 -4.40 -11.59 -15.41
N THR A 540 -3.99 -12.69 -16.04
CA THR A 540 -2.59 -13.11 -16.11
C THR A 540 -1.70 -12.04 -16.73
N LEU A 541 -2.14 -11.42 -17.83
CA LEU A 541 -1.41 -10.32 -18.48
C LEU A 541 -1.31 -9.08 -17.60
N ALA A 542 -2.41 -8.70 -16.91
CA ALA A 542 -2.44 -7.56 -16.01
C ALA A 542 -1.50 -7.75 -14.82
N MET A 543 -1.51 -8.95 -14.20
CA MET A 543 -0.59 -9.30 -13.11
C MET A 543 0.86 -9.31 -13.60
N HIS A 544 1.14 -9.88 -14.77
CA HIS A 544 2.48 -9.88 -15.35
C HIS A 544 2.99 -8.46 -15.61
N GLU A 545 2.15 -7.59 -16.20
CA GLU A 545 2.50 -6.19 -16.44
C GLU A 545 2.77 -5.43 -15.12
N GLN A 546 1.93 -5.64 -14.12
CA GLN A 546 2.09 -5.01 -12.81
C GLN A 546 3.40 -5.43 -12.12
N ILE A 547 3.72 -6.72 -12.14
CA ILE A 547 4.91 -7.26 -11.45
C ILE A 547 6.19 -6.98 -12.25
N HIS A 548 6.21 -7.37 -13.53
CA HIS A 548 7.45 -7.46 -14.30
C HIS A 548 7.75 -6.25 -15.18
N ILE A 549 6.75 -5.44 -15.53
CA ILE A 549 6.97 -4.26 -16.36
C ILE A 549 6.97 -3.02 -15.47
N ILE A 550 5.86 -2.80 -14.77
CA ILE A 550 5.67 -1.62 -13.92
C ILE A 550 6.49 -1.76 -12.64
N GLY A 551 6.41 -2.91 -11.95
CA GLY A 551 7.20 -3.18 -10.75
C GLY A 551 8.71 -3.08 -11.02
N ALA A 552 9.18 -3.69 -12.12
CA ALA A 552 10.57 -3.57 -12.54
C ALA A 552 10.96 -2.12 -12.89
N ALA A 553 10.13 -1.40 -13.65
CA ALA A 553 10.41 0.00 -13.98
C ALA A 553 10.43 0.91 -12.74
N ILE A 554 9.56 0.66 -11.76
CA ILE A 554 9.57 1.34 -10.46
C ILE A 554 10.90 1.05 -9.75
N ASN A 555 11.29 -0.22 -9.64
CA ASN A 555 12.55 -0.61 -9.01
C ASN A 555 13.76 0.04 -9.72
N SER A 556 13.83 -0.03 -11.05
CA SER A 556 14.91 0.60 -11.83
C SER A 556 14.92 2.13 -11.79
N ARG A 557 13.77 2.78 -11.63
CA ARG A 557 13.72 4.24 -11.44
C ARG A 557 14.17 4.63 -10.03
N LEU A 558 13.87 3.81 -9.02
CA LEU A 558 14.44 3.97 -7.69
C LEU A 558 15.96 3.84 -7.75
N GLU A 559 16.50 2.85 -8.47
CA GLU A 559 17.95 2.67 -8.70
C GLU A 559 18.63 3.90 -9.31
N ARG A 560 18.13 4.43 -10.43
CA ARG A 560 18.78 5.57 -11.13
C ARG A 560 18.79 6.86 -10.31
N ARG A 561 17.80 7.04 -9.43
CA ARG A 561 17.74 8.23 -8.56
C ARG A 561 18.73 8.15 -7.42
N THR A 562 19.00 6.95 -6.92
CA THR A 562 20.07 6.71 -5.99
C THR A 562 21.41 7.15 -6.58
N ILE A 563 21.68 6.78 -7.84
CA ILE A 563 22.91 7.13 -8.57
C ILE A 563 22.97 8.64 -8.88
N ALA A 564 21.87 9.25 -9.36
CA ALA A 564 21.85 10.68 -9.68
C ALA A 564 22.12 11.57 -8.45
N ALA A 565 21.61 11.17 -7.27
CA ALA A 565 21.91 11.87 -6.01
C ALA A 565 23.40 11.75 -5.60
N GLU A 566 24.13 10.77 -6.14
CA GLU A 566 25.59 10.63 -5.98
C GLU A 566 26.38 11.44 -7.02
N THR A 567 25.79 11.77 -8.18
CA THR A 567 26.48 12.40 -9.33
C THR A 567 26.11 13.86 -9.60
N ASP A 568 25.30 14.52 -8.77
CA ASP A 568 25.06 15.97 -8.90
C ASP A 568 26.32 16.75 -8.46
N ASP A 569 27.29 16.77 -9.36
CA ASP A 569 28.33 17.77 -9.55
C ASP A 569 28.34 18.11 -11.07
N ASP A 570 28.05 19.38 -11.39
CA ASP A 570 28.10 20.03 -12.71
C ASP A 570 27.26 19.48 -13.89
N SER A 571 26.03 19.99 -14.04
CA SER A 571 25.60 20.76 -15.24
C SER A 571 24.10 21.05 -15.22
N SER A 572 23.77 22.34 -15.11
CA SER A 572 22.48 22.88 -15.53
C SER A 572 22.39 22.84 -17.05
N GLU A 573 21.66 21.89 -17.62
CA GLU A 573 21.09 22.04 -18.97
C GLU A 573 19.60 21.69 -18.91
N ASP A 574 18.80 22.76 -18.88
CA ASP A 574 17.40 22.75 -19.23
C ASP A 574 17.27 22.25 -20.68
N LEU A 575 16.76 21.04 -20.86
CA LEU A 575 16.26 20.59 -22.16
C LEU A 575 14.77 20.89 -22.22
N ASP A 576 14.48 22.11 -22.68
CA ASP A 576 13.20 22.48 -23.26
C ASP A 576 12.97 21.63 -24.52
N ASP A 577 11.95 20.78 -24.48
CA ASP A 577 11.45 20.02 -25.62
C ASP A 577 10.49 20.92 -26.41
N ASP A 578 11.05 21.77 -27.27
CA ASP A 578 10.31 22.64 -28.17
C ASP A 578 9.95 21.84 -29.44
N SER A 579 8.65 21.61 -29.61
CA SER A 579 8.08 20.99 -30.81
C SER A 579 7.30 22.05 -31.59
N SER A 580 7.91 22.52 -32.67
CA SER A 580 7.26 23.22 -33.79
C SER A 580 7.80 22.57 -35.07
N GLU A 581 6.94 21.94 -35.88
CA GLU A 581 6.45 22.48 -37.17
C GLU A 581 7.61 22.77 -38.14
N ASP A 582 7.62 22.38 -39.41
CA ASP A 582 6.71 21.69 -40.30
C ASP A 582 7.55 21.35 -41.56
N SER A 583 6.98 20.53 -42.43
CA SER A 583 7.38 20.27 -43.82
C SER A 583 8.09 21.41 -44.57
N ASP A 584 9.13 21.06 -45.34
CA ASP A 584 9.30 21.46 -46.76
C ASP A 584 10.55 20.76 -47.33
N ASP A 585 10.34 19.77 -48.19
CA ASP A 585 11.38 19.10 -48.97
C ASP A 585 11.07 19.40 -50.45
N ASP A 586 11.65 20.50 -50.94
CA ASP A 586 11.56 20.96 -52.32
C ASP A 586 12.98 21.23 -52.83
N SER A 587 13.65 20.17 -53.29
CA SER A 587 14.94 20.26 -53.97
C SER A 587 14.74 20.18 -55.49
N ASN A 588 14.51 21.34 -56.11
CA ASN A 588 14.89 21.58 -57.50
C ASN A 588 16.37 21.96 -57.53
N GLU A 589 17.21 21.19 -58.23
CA GLU A 589 18.24 21.78 -59.08
C GLU A 589 18.73 20.78 -60.15
N ASP A 590 18.74 21.32 -61.36
CA ASP A 590 19.03 20.74 -62.67
C ASP A 590 20.40 20.03 -62.80
N SER A 591 20.46 19.00 -63.66
CA SER A 591 21.25 19.08 -64.90
C SER A 591 21.23 17.77 -65.69
N ASP A 592 20.67 17.86 -66.91
CA ASP A 592 21.07 17.25 -68.20
C ASP A 592 22.09 16.08 -68.21
N ASP A 593 21.77 14.96 -68.87
CA ASP A 593 21.90 14.79 -70.33
C ASP A 593 22.04 13.29 -70.73
N GLN A 594 21.53 12.95 -71.93
CA GLN A 594 21.85 11.77 -72.78
C GLN A 594 21.48 10.36 -72.28
N SER A 595 20.98 9.40 -73.06
CA SER A 595 20.62 9.27 -74.46
C SER A 595 20.10 7.83 -74.68
N GLU A 596 19.15 7.68 -75.60
CA GLU A 596 18.62 6.45 -76.24
C GLU A 596 17.65 5.53 -75.47
#